data_AF-H0T638-F1
#
_entry.id   AF-H0T638-F1
#
_cell.length_a   1.000
_cell.length_b   1.000
_cell.length_c   1.000
_cell.angle_alpha   90.00
_cell.angle_beta   90.00
_cell.angle_gamma   90.00
#
_symmetry.space_group_name_H-M   'P 1'
#
loop_
_entity.id
_entity.type
_entity.pdbx_description
1 polymer ?
#
loop_
_entity_poly.entity_id
_entity_poly.type
_entity_poly.pdbx_seq_one_letter_code
_entity_poly.pdbx_strand_id
1 'polypeptide(L)'
;MARGEQGLVRKLIAFDEDTFDKLKQLGRDQMLSLQDLADEAFMDLLEKHGVPADLKDALRRSAAEDNEGAAARPAHKTARATRTKTKPRQRSRTAA
;
A
#
# COMPACT_ATOMS: atom_id res chain seq x y z
N MET A 1 -22.94 -10.69 6.41
CA MET A 1 -22.60 -9.70 5.37
C MET A 1 -21.96 -10.45 4.21
N ALA A 2 -22.59 -10.41 3.03
CA ALA A 2 -22.11 -11.08 1.84
C ALA A 2 -20.78 -10.42 1.41
N ARG A 3 -19.68 -11.16 1.53
CA ARG A 3 -18.36 -10.72 1.07
C ARG A 3 -18.47 -10.60 -0.45
N GLY A 4 -18.52 -9.37 -0.95
CA GLY A 4 -18.69 -9.11 -2.38
C GLY A 4 -17.65 -9.87 -3.18
N GLU A 5 -18.10 -10.49 -4.26
CA GLU A 5 -17.29 -11.02 -5.35
C GLU A 5 -16.48 -9.87 -5.95
N GLN A 6 -15.37 -9.50 -5.31
CA GLN A 6 -14.37 -8.60 -5.90
C GLN A 6 -13.91 -9.31 -7.19
N GLY A 7 -14.17 -8.68 -8.34
CA GLY A 7 -14.32 -9.35 -9.64
C GLY A 7 -13.24 -10.37 -9.97
N LEU A 8 -13.61 -11.66 -9.95
CA LEU A 8 -12.76 -12.72 -10.47
C LEU A 8 -12.63 -12.57 -11.99
N VAL A 9 -11.42 -12.26 -12.46
CA VAL A 9 -11.10 -12.27 -13.88
C VAL A 9 -10.56 -13.65 -14.24
N ARG A 10 -11.23 -14.34 -15.15
CA ARG A 10 -10.79 -15.67 -15.62
C ARG A 10 -10.07 -15.52 -16.95
N LYS A 11 -8.81 -15.98 -17.00
CA LYS A 11 -8.06 -16.12 -18.25
C LYS A 11 -7.88 -17.61 -18.55
N LEU A 12 -8.10 -17.99 -19.81
CA LEU A 12 -7.78 -19.33 -20.29
C LEU A 12 -6.29 -19.37 -20.64
N ILE A 13 -5.57 -20.30 -20.02
CA ILE A 13 -4.14 -20.52 -20.25
C ILE A 13 -4.00 -21.89 -20.91
N ALA A 14 -3.37 -21.93 -22.08
CA ALA A 14 -3.03 -23.18 -22.74
C ALA A 14 -1.78 -23.78 -22.10
N PHE A 15 -1.81 -25.08 -21.84
CA PHE A 15 -0.68 -25.88 -21.41
C PHE A 15 -0.48 -27.01 -22.41
N ASP A 16 0.76 -27.38 -22.67
CA ASP A 16 1.06 -28.66 -23.31
C ASP A 16 0.60 -29.81 -22.39
N GLU A 17 0.17 -30.92 -22.98
CA GLU A 17 -0.38 -32.07 -22.25
C GLU A 17 0.61 -32.60 -21.20
N ASP A 18 1.87 -32.77 -21.58
CA ASP A 18 2.94 -33.22 -20.70
C ASP A 18 3.17 -32.29 -19.50
N THR A 19 3.07 -30.98 -19.72
CA THR A 19 3.27 -29.97 -18.69
C THR A 19 2.10 -30.00 -17.71
N PHE A 20 0.87 -30.11 -18.23
CA PHE A 20 -0.32 -30.16 -17.41
C PHE A 20 -0.37 -31.41 -16.53
N ASP A 21 0.05 -32.57 -17.04
CA ASP A 21 0.09 -33.79 -16.24
C ASP A 21 1.16 -33.76 -15.16
N LYS A 22 2.31 -33.15 -15.42
CA LYS A 22 3.32 -32.87 -14.38
C LYS A 22 2.78 -31.93 -13.30
N LEU A 23 2.06 -30.88 -13.67
CA LEU A 23 1.43 -29.96 -12.71
C LEU A 23 0.37 -30.66 -11.86
N LYS A 24 -0.45 -31.53 -12.45
CA LYS A 24 -1.41 -32.36 -11.68
C LYS A 24 -0.70 -33.31 -10.72
N GLN A 25 0.36 -33.96 -11.18
CA GLN A 25 1.12 -34.88 -10.34
C GLN A 25 1.73 -34.13 -9.16
N LEU A 26 2.35 -32.97 -9.42
CA LEU A 26 2.93 -32.12 -8.38
C LEU A 26 1.87 -31.64 -7.37
N GLY A 27 0.67 -31.28 -7.84
CA GLY A 27 -0.45 -30.95 -6.96
C GLY A 27 -0.85 -32.12 -6.06
N ARG A 28 -0.94 -33.34 -6.59
CA ARG A 28 -1.24 -34.54 -5.80
C ARG A 28 -0.17 -34.83 -4.76
N ASP A 29 1.10 -34.71 -5.14
CA ASP A 29 2.23 -35.00 -4.26
C ASP A 29 2.28 -34.03 -3.07
N GLN A 30 1.89 -32.77 -3.28
CA GLN A 30 1.82 -31.75 -2.23
C GLN A 30 0.44 -31.65 -1.55
N MET A 31 -0.53 -32.49 -1.93
CA MET A 31 -1.94 -32.41 -1.50
C MET A 31 -2.61 -31.05 -1.74
N LEU A 32 -2.22 -30.36 -2.82
CA LEU A 32 -2.75 -29.06 -3.23
C LEU A 32 -3.57 -29.18 -4.52
N SER A 33 -4.51 -28.25 -4.71
CA SER A 33 -5.15 -28.10 -6.01
C SER A 33 -4.22 -27.35 -6.98
N LEU A 34 -4.46 -27.47 -8.28
CA LEU A 34 -3.73 -26.68 -9.28
C LEU A 34 -3.89 -25.17 -9.07
N GLN A 35 -5.05 -24.75 -8.54
CA GLN A 35 -5.30 -23.34 -8.24
C GLN A 35 -4.42 -22.87 -7.09
N ASP A 36 -4.34 -23.64 -6.00
CA ASP A 36 -3.49 -23.28 -4.85
C ASP A 36 -2.01 -23.23 -5.25
N LEU A 37 -1.56 -24.20 -6.06
CA LEU A 37 -0.21 -24.21 -6.62
C LEU A 37 0.06 -22.99 -7.51
N ALA A 38 -0.93 -22.58 -8.31
CA ALA A 38 -0.81 -21.40 -9.15
C ALA A 38 -0.76 -20.11 -8.31
N ASP A 39 -1.61 -20.00 -7.30
CA ASP A 39 -1.67 -18.83 -6.42
C ASP A 39 -0.33 -18.66 -5.68
N GLU A 40 0.25 -19.74 -5.13
CA GLU A 40 1.58 -19.72 -4.51
C GLU A 40 2.67 -19.30 -5.50
N ALA A 41 2.71 -19.92 -6.69
CA ALA A 41 3.70 -19.57 -7.71
C ALA A 41 3.58 -18.12 -8.19
N PHE A 42 2.35 -17.58 -8.27
CA PHE A 42 2.12 -16.19 -8.64
C PHE A 42 2.54 -15.23 -7.52
N MET A 43 2.28 -15.54 -6.25
CA MET A 43 2.77 -14.74 -5.12
C MET A 43 4.29 -14.62 -5.17
N ASP A 44 4.98 -15.76 -5.29
CA ASP A 44 6.43 -15.84 -5.38
C ASP A 44 7.00 -15.02 -6.56
N LEU A 45 6.30 -15.02 -7.70
CA LEU A 45 6.67 -14.26 -8.89
C LEU A 45 6.46 -12.76 -8.68
N LEU A 46 5.32 -12.36 -8.12
CA LEU A 46 5.00 -10.95 -7.87
C LEU A 46 5.97 -10.34 -6.86
N GLU A 47 6.31 -11.06 -5.79
CA GLU A 47 7.29 -10.61 -4.79
C GLU A 47 8.68 -10.39 -5.39
N LYS A 48 9.17 -11.33 -6.22
CA LYS A 48 10.48 -11.20 -6.90
C LYS A 48 10.54 -10.00 -7.84
N HIS A 49 9.42 -9.58 -8.40
CA HIS A 49 9.32 -8.41 -9.28
C HIS A 49 8.87 -7.13 -8.56
N GLY A 50 8.77 -7.16 -7.22
CA GLY A 50 8.43 -6.01 -6.40
C GLY A 50 6.97 -5.55 -6.55
N VAL A 51 6.09 -6.42 -7.07
CA VAL A 51 4.65 -6.20 -7.11
C VAL A 51 4.05 -6.75 -5.82
N PRO A 52 3.24 -5.97 -5.08
CA PRO A 52 2.59 -6.48 -3.88
C PRO A 52 1.64 -7.63 -4.24
N ALA A 53 1.87 -8.81 -3.67
CA ALA A 53 1.07 -10.00 -3.93
C ALA A 53 -0.34 -9.91 -3.31
N ASP A 54 -0.47 -9.22 -2.17
CA ASP A 54 -1.72 -9.07 -1.43
C ASP A 54 -2.11 -7.60 -1.19
N LEU A 55 -3.41 -7.35 -0.99
CA LEU A 55 -3.93 -6.03 -0.60
C LEU A 55 -3.24 -5.50 0.67
N LYS A 56 -2.91 -6.39 1.61
CA LYS A 56 -2.21 -6.02 2.85
C LYS A 56 -0.82 -5.47 2.57
N ASP A 57 -0.09 -6.08 1.64
CA ASP A 57 1.26 -5.64 1.28
C ASP A 57 1.22 -4.42 0.37
N ALA A 58 0.20 -4.31 -0.49
CA ALA A 58 -0.07 -3.08 -1.24
C ALA A 58 -0.33 -1.89 -0.29
N LEU A 59 -1.19 -2.07 0.71
CA LEU A 59 -1.49 -1.03 1.71
C LEU A 59 -0.27 -0.67 2.57
N ARG A 60 0.53 -1.66 2.97
CA ARG A 60 1.79 -1.41 3.68
C ARG A 60 2.76 -0.60 2.84
N ARG A 61 2.90 -0.94 1.55
CA ARG A 61 3.78 -0.21 0.64
C ARG A 61 3.29 1.21 0.41
N SER A 62 2.00 1.42 0.14
CA SER A 62 1.44 2.77 -0.01
C SER A 62 1.61 3.62 1.25
N ALA A 63 1.39 3.05 2.44
CA ALA A 63 1.61 3.74 3.71
C ALA A 63 3.10 4.01 3.98
N ALA A 64 4.00 3.15 3.52
CA ALA A 64 5.45 3.35 3.61
C ALA A 64 5.92 4.45 2.63
N GLU A 65 5.41 4.47 1.40
CA GLU A 65 5.68 5.51 0.41
C GLU A 65 5.18 6.89 0.87
N ASP A 66 4.03 6.96 1.54
CA ASP A 66 3.54 8.18 2.20
C ASP A 66 4.47 8.65 3.33
N ASN A 67 5.16 7.72 4.01
CA ASN A 67 6.10 8.03 5.09
C ASN A 67 7.48 8.45 4.53
N GLU A 68 7.97 7.83 3.46
CA GLU A 68 9.19 8.25 2.77
C GLU A 68 9.02 9.61 2.07
N GLY A 69 7.81 9.90 1.55
CA GLY A 69 7.43 11.24 1.09
C GLY A 69 7.36 12.30 2.20
N ALA A 70 7.20 11.89 3.46
CA ALA A 70 7.24 12.79 4.62
C ALA A 70 8.66 13.10 5.11
N ALA A 71 9.64 12.23 4.83
CA ALA A 71 11.05 12.50 5.13
C ALA A 71 11.71 13.49 4.13
N ALA A 72 11.15 13.63 2.92
CA ALA A 72 11.70 14.48 1.85
C ALA A 72 10.94 15.79 1.59
N ARG A 73 9.82 16.06 2.26
CA ARG A 73 9.10 17.34 2.12
C ARG A 73 9.43 18.26 3.29
N PRO A 74 10.08 19.43 3.08
CA PRO A 74 10.22 20.40 4.16
C PRO A 74 8.81 20.79 4.58
N ALA A 75 8.48 20.50 5.84
CA ALA A 75 7.21 20.88 6.44
C ALA A 75 6.99 22.38 6.19
N HIS A 76 6.11 22.72 5.24
CA HIS A 76 5.59 24.07 5.13
C HIS A 76 4.73 24.30 6.38
N LYS A 77 5.39 24.69 7.47
CA LYS A 77 4.75 25.28 8.64
C LYS A 77 3.90 26.42 8.10
N THR A 78 2.60 26.21 8.05
CA THR A 78 1.63 27.29 7.98
C THR A 78 1.86 28.13 9.24
N ALA A 79 2.66 29.17 9.09
CA ALA A 79 2.90 30.18 10.09
C ALA A 79 1.57 30.89 10.34
N ARG A 80 0.77 30.33 11.24
CA ARG A 80 -0.40 30.97 11.82
C ARG A 80 0.13 32.17 12.60
N ALA A 81 0.09 33.34 11.96
CA ALA A 81 0.53 34.61 12.49
C ALA A 81 -0.12 34.88 13.86
N THR A 82 0.65 34.71 14.93
CA THR A 82 0.30 35.18 16.26
C THR A 82 0.47 36.69 16.28
N ARG A 83 -0.63 37.42 16.05
CA ARG A 83 -0.70 38.87 16.29
C ARG A 83 -0.50 39.16 17.78
N THR A 84 0.75 39.33 18.20
CA THR A 84 1.08 39.89 19.52
C THR A 84 0.72 41.38 19.52
N LYS A 85 -0.38 41.72 20.17
CA LYS A 85 -0.85 43.09 20.36
C LYS A 85 0.14 43.81 21.30
N THR A 86 0.89 44.75 20.74
CA THR A 86 1.88 45.56 21.43
C THR A 86 1.20 46.48 22.46
N LYS A 87 1.72 46.44 23.69
CA LYS A 87 1.35 47.28 24.84
C LYS A 87 1.67 48.76 24.56
N PRO A 88 0.73 49.72 24.71
CA PRO A 88 1.09 51.13 24.63
C PRO A 88 1.82 51.55 25.92
N ARG A 89 3.03 52.09 25.74
CA ARG A 89 3.82 52.71 26.81
C ARG A 89 3.20 54.06 27.17
N GLN A 90 3.09 54.30 28.47
CA GLN A 90 2.70 55.55 29.09
C GLN A 90 3.52 56.74 28.56
N ARG A 91 2.86 57.87 28.33
CA ARG A 91 3.43 59.20 28.55
C ARG A 91 2.51 59.97 29.47
N SER A 92 3.02 60.19 30.67
CA SER A 92 2.57 61.14 31.66
C SER A 92 2.79 62.58 31.18
N ARG A 93 1.87 63.50 31.53
CA ARG A 93 2.12 64.70 32.36
C ARG A 93 1.12 65.86 32.09
N THR A 94 0.57 66.32 33.21
CA THR A 94 0.32 67.72 33.65
C THR A 94 -0.76 68.60 33.01
N ALA A 95 -1.76 68.88 33.85
CA ALA A 95 -2.47 70.13 34.17
C ALA A 95 -2.16 71.41 33.37
N ALA A 96 -3.25 72.10 33.02
CA ALA A 96 -3.43 73.55 33.09
C ALA A 96 -4.93 73.83 33.34
#